data_AF-A0AAD9PWI6-F1
#
_entry.id   AF-A0AAD9PWI6-F1
#
_cell.length_a   1.000
_cell.length_b   1.000
_cell.length_c   1.000
_cell.angle_alpha   90.00
_cell.angle_beta   90.00
_cell.angle_gamma   90.00
#
_symmetry.space_group_name_H-M   'P 1'
#
loop_
_entity.id
_entity.type
_entity.pdbx_description
1 polymer ?
#
loop_
_entity_poly.entity_id
_entity_poly.type
_entity_poly.pdbx_seq_one_letter_code
_entity_poly.pdbx_strand_id
1 'polypeptide(L)'
;MNSFPIYLKHQRSYMIIKTLIGRTFALTKAPWDNVFLENNIEQIKRHLKKKRNVPCLTSAIRRLFLKRKRLWKKAKSSQLQSDWDKYKQCSNKVKSELNKSYWHHIQSLKNSDNPKRFWSFRKSKTKSRSIPPEVSFENQKGTNGFNKAQLFNKFFTSVFIDHSPGVPDQL
;
A
#
# COMPACT_ATOMS: atom_id res chain seq x y z
N MET A 1 -10.42 10.56 -38.19
CA MET A 1 -9.97 11.61 -37.26
C MET A 1 -10.11 11.13 -35.82
N ASN A 2 -8.96 10.91 -35.17
CA ASN A 2 -8.63 10.89 -33.73
C ASN A 2 -9.65 10.42 -32.68
N SER A 3 -9.39 9.28 -32.01
CA SER A 3 -9.31 9.23 -30.52
C SER A 3 -8.77 7.90 -29.95
N PHE A 4 -7.54 7.99 -29.41
CA PHE A 4 -6.85 7.29 -28.30
C PHE A 4 -6.98 5.77 -27.96
N PRO A 5 -5.85 5.11 -27.63
CA PRO A 5 -5.76 3.69 -27.28
C PRO A 5 -5.86 3.46 -25.75
N ILE A 6 -6.77 2.59 -25.30
CA ILE A 6 -6.89 2.16 -23.88
C ILE A 6 -6.35 0.74 -23.65
N TYR A 7 -5.74 0.11 -24.66
CA TYR A 7 -5.22 -1.26 -24.53
C TYR A 7 -3.86 -1.41 -23.82
N LEU A 8 -3.29 -0.33 -23.28
CA LEU A 8 -1.95 -0.35 -22.67
C LEU A 8 -1.88 -0.26 -21.13
N LYS A 9 -3.02 -0.32 -20.42
CA LYS A 9 -2.99 -0.40 -18.93
C LYS A 9 -3.18 -1.80 -18.36
N HIS A 10 -3.55 -2.80 -19.15
CA HIS A 10 -3.71 -4.17 -18.64
C HIS A 10 -2.42 -5.01 -18.68
N GLN A 11 -1.44 -4.65 -19.52
CA GLN A 11 -0.15 -5.37 -19.62
C GLN A 11 0.81 -5.10 -18.46
N ARG A 12 0.67 -3.97 -17.74
CA ARG A 12 1.54 -3.66 -16.58
C ARG A 12 1.26 -4.53 -15.35
N SER A 13 0.09 -5.15 -15.24
CA SER A 13 -0.19 -6.03 -14.10
C SER A 13 0.42 -7.43 -14.28
N TYR A 14 0.66 -7.87 -15.52
CA TYR A 14 1.24 -9.18 -15.81
C TYR A 14 2.79 -9.17 -15.81
N MET A 15 3.41 -8.01 -16.02
CA MET A 15 4.88 -7.87 -15.97
C MET A 15 5.45 -7.80 -14.55
N ILE A 16 4.70 -7.36 -13.54
CA ILE A 16 5.20 -7.28 -12.16
C ILE A 16 5.33 -8.67 -11.49
N ILE A 17 4.64 -9.69 -12.03
CA ILE A 17 4.78 -11.06 -11.51
C ILE A 17 6.03 -11.76 -12.08
N LYS A 18 6.54 -11.33 -13.25
CA LYS A 18 7.72 -11.92 -13.87
C LYS A 18 9.06 -11.50 -13.26
N THR A 19 9.11 -10.45 -12.43
CA THR A 19 10.37 -9.95 -11.84
C THR A 19 10.71 -10.52 -10.46
N LEU A 20 9.91 -11.43 -9.90
CA LEU A 20 10.17 -12.05 -8.59
C LEU A 20 10.60 -13.53 -8.65
N ILE A 21 10.71 -14.12 -9.84
CA ILE A 21 11.23 -15.47 -10.02
C ILE A 21 12.19 -15.41 -11.21
N GLY A 22 13.49 -15.30 -10.93
CA GLY A 22 14.56 -15.16 -11.91
C GLY A 22 14.80 -16.43 -12.74
N ARG A 23 13.87 -16.77 -13.62
CA ARG A 23 14.08 -17.79 -14.67
C ARG A 23 13.52 -17.29 -16.00
N THR A 24 14.43 -16.90 -16.88
CA THR A 24 14.15 -16.72 -18.30
C THR A 24 13.88 -18.09 -18.91
N PHE A 25 12.61 -18.41 -19.18
CA PHE A 25 12.26 -19.50 -20.09
C PHE A 25 11.89 -18.89 -21.44
N ALA A 26 12.68 -19.23 -22.45
CA ALA A 26 12.37 -18.97 -23.84
C ALA A 26 10.99 -19.56 -24.16
N LEU A 27 10.15 -18.75 -24.82
CA LEU A 27 8.79 -19.11 -25.19
C LEU A 27 8.82 -20.10 -26.37
N THR A 28 8.85 -21.40 -26.08
CA THR A 28 8.39 -22.40 -27.05
C THR A 28 6.89 -22.59 -26.87
N LYS A 29 6.12 -22.40 -27.94
CA LYS A 29 4.66 -22.56 -27.95
C LYS A 29 4.31 -24.03 -27.77
N ALA A 30 4.02 -24.45 -26.55
CA ALA A 30 3.45 -25.76 -26.26
C ALA A 30 2.22 -25.62 -25.34
N PRO A 31 1.22 -26.53 -25.43
CA PRO A 31 -0.13 -26.36 -24.91
C PRO A 31 -0.23 -26.65 -23.40
N TRP A 32 0.66 -26.07 -22.60
CA TRP A 32 0.76 -26.30 -21.16
C TRP A 32 -0.04 -25.31 -20.31
N ASP A 33 -0.67 -24.31 -20.95
CA ASP A 33 -1.39 -23.23 -20.25
C ASP A 33 -2.55 -23.75 -19.38
N ASN A 34 -3.18 -24.88 -19.75
CA ASN A 34 -4.31 -25.43 -18.98
C ASN A 34 -3.86 -26.25 -17.75
N VAL A 35 -2.81 -27.07 -17.87
CA VAL A 35 -2.37 -27.96 -16.77
C VAL A 35 -1.74 -27.16 -15.62
N PHE A 36 -1.04 -26.06 -15.94
CA PHE A 36 -0.41 -25.21 -14.94
C PHE A 36 -1.42 -24.42 -14.09
N LEU A 37 -2.57 -24.05 -14.67
CA LEU A 37 -3.60 -23.32 -13.96
C LEU A 37 -4.37 -24.23 -13.00
N GLU A 38 -4.77 -25.43 -13.43
CA GLU A 38 -5.58 -26.34 -12.61
C GLU A 38 -4.81 -26.87 -11.39
N ASN A 39 -3.56 -27.33 -11.58
CA ASN A 39 -2.76 -27.87 -10.48
C ASN A 39 -2.29 -26.80 -9.47
N ASN A 40 -2.05 -25.57 -9.92
CA ASN A 40 -1.71 -24.47 -8.99
C ASN A 40 -2.93 -23.99 -8.21
N ILE A 41 -4.13 -23.98 -8.79
CA ILE A 41 -5.33 -23.49 -8.10
C ILE A 41 -5.61 -24.33 -6.84
N GLU A 42 -5.45 -25.65 -6.89
CA GLU A 42 -5.67 -26.52 -5.73
C GLU A 42 -4.59 -26.37 -4.64
N GLN A 43 -3.31 -26.18 -5.01
CA GLN A 43 -2.25 -25.90 -4.03
C GLN A 43 -2.36 -24.48 -3.43
N ILE A 44 -2.73 -23.47 -4.23
CA ILE A 44 -2.94 -22.09 -3.78
C ILE A 44 -4.10 -22.02 -2.78
N LYS A 45 -5.18 -22.78 -2.99
CA LYS A 45 -6.31 -22.86 -2.03
C LYS A 45 -5.89 -23.38 -0.66
N ARG A 46 -4.98 -24.36 -0.60
CA ARG A 46 -4.52 -25.02 0.65
C ARG A 46 -3.54 -24.16 1.47
N HIS A 47 -2.77 -23.27 0.84
CA HIS A 47 -1.79 -22.40 1.52
C HIS A 47 -2.24 -20.96 1.75
N LEU A 48 -3.39 -20.54 1.23
CA LEU A 48 -4.04 -19.31 1.66
C LEU A 48 -4.66 -19.53 3.04
N LYS A 49 -3.83 -19.53 4.10
CA LYS A 49 -4.31 -19.31 5.47
C LYS A 49 -5.30 -18.15 5.38
N LYS A 50 -6.57 -18.38 5.75
CA LYS A 50 -7.63 -17.35 5.75
C LYS A 50 -7.00 -16.11 6.37
N LYS A 51 -6.69 -15.09 5.56
CA LYS A 51 -6.07 -13.87 6.10
C LYS A 51 -7.04 -13.37 7.16
N ARG A 52 -6.60 -13.46 8.42
CA ARG A 52 -7.36 -13.04 9.60
C ARG A 52 -8.01 -11.70 9.28
N ASN A 53 -9.29 -11.57 9.65
CA ASN A 53 -10.14 -10.41 9.44
C ASN A 53 -9.31 -9.13 9.31
N VAL A 54 -9.12 -8.65 8.07
CA VAL A 54 -8.57 -7.31 7.86
C VAL A 54 -9.61 -6.36 8.46
N PRO A 55 -9.28 -5.60 9.52
CA PRO A 55 -10.28 -4.83 10.27
C PRO A 55 -11.08 -3.89 9.37
N CYS A 56 -10.46 -3.40 8.30
CA CYS A 56 -11.06 -2.49 7.34
C CYS A 56 -11.88 -3.19 6.23
N LEU A 57 -11.94 -4.53 6.19
CA LEU A 57 -12.60 -5.31 5.13
C LEU A 57 -13.77 -6.11 5.67
N THR A 58 -14.84 -5.39 6.01
CA THR A 58 -16.08 -5.96 6.53
C THR A 58 -16.83 -6.78 5.47
N SER A 59 -17.76 -7.63 5.91
CA SER A 59 -18.64 -8.39 5.02
C SER A 59 -19.45 -7.47 4.09
N ALA A 60 -19.89 -6.31 4.58
CA ALA A 60 -20.58 -5.29 3.80
C ALA A 60 -19.72 -4.76 2.64
N ILE A 61 -18.45 -4.42 2.90
CA ILE A 61 -17.52 -3.96 1.87
C ILE A 61 -17.24 -5.07 0.85
N ARG A 62 -17.11 -6.32 1.30
CA ARG A 62 -16.99 -7.48 0.39
C ARG A 62 -18.20 -7.62 -0.54
N ARG A 63 -19.42 -7.45 -0.02
CA ARG A 63 -20.65 -7.42 -0.84
C ARG A 63 -20.61 -6.29 -1.86
N LEU A 64 -20.12 -5.11 -1.48
CA LEU A 64 -19.95 -3.99 -2.42
C LEU A 64 -18.92 -4.28 -3.52
N PHE A 65 -17.82 -4.96 -3.21
CA PHE A 65 -16.87 -5.41 -4.24
C PHE A 65 -17.52 -6.37 -5.25
N LEU A 66 -18.32 -7.32 -4.77
CA LEU A 66 -19.06 -8.25 -5.64
C LEU A 66 -20.10 -7.50 -6.49
N LYS A 67 -20.85 -6.57 -5.89
CA LYS A 67 -21.81 -5.71 -6.61
C LYS A 67 -21.11 -4.90 -7.70
N ARG A 68 -19.99 -4.26 -7.38
CA ARG A 68 -19.17 -3.50 -8.35
C ARG A 68 -18.72 -4.39 -9.51
N LYS A 69 -18.29 -5.63 -9.24
CA LYS A 69 -17.89 -6.59 -10.28
C LYS A 69 -19.07 -6.97 -11.19
N ARG A 70 -20.25 -7.21 -10.62
CA ARG A 70 -21.48 -7.51 -11.38
C ARG A 70 -21.88 -6.32 -12.27
N LEU A 71 -21.88 -5.10 -11.72
CA LEU A 71 -22.20 -3.89 -12.47
C LEU A 71 -21.21 -3.60 -13.59
N TRP A 72 -19.91 -3.85 -13.37
CA TRP A 72 -18.91 -3.73 -14.43
C TRP A 72 -19.17 -4.71 -15.57
N LYS A 73 -19.46 -5.99 -15.26
CA LYS A 73 -19.82 -6.98 -16.27
C LYS A 73 -21.05 -6.53 -17.08
N LYS A 74 -22.07 -6.03 -16.39
CA LYS A 74 -23.30 -5.52 -17.01
C LYS A 74 -23.04 -4.32 -17.92
N ALA A 75 -22.34 -3.29 -17.43
CA ALA A 75 -22.00 -2.11 -18.23
C ALA A 75 -21.16 -2.48 -19.46
N LYS A 76 -20.25 -3.44 -19.32
CA LYS A 76 -19.44 -3.96 -20.43
C LYS A 76 -20.28 -4.73 -21.46
N SER A 77 -21.31 -5.46 -21.04
CA SER A 77 -22.19 -6.18 -21.98
C SER A 77 -23.24 -5.28 -22.62
N SER A 78 -23.83 -4.34 -21.87
CA SER A 78 -24.92 -3.49 -22.37
C SER A 78 -24.43 -2.27 -23.15
N GLN A 79 -23.21 -1.78 -22.88
CA GLN A 79 -22.65 -0.54 -23.46
C GLN A 79 -23.51 0.72 -23.23
N LEU A 80 -24.51 0.65 -22.35
CA LEU A 80 -25.35 1.78 -22.01
C LEU A 80 -24.66 2.69 -20.99
N GLN A 81 -24.74 4.01 -21.21
CA GLN A 81 -24.18 5.00 -20.30
C GLN A 81 -24.76 4.89 -18.88
N SER A 82 -26.06 4.61 -18.77
CA SER A 82 -26.74 4.46 -17.47
C SER A 82 -26.19 3.31 -16.62
N ASP A 83 -25.69 2.23 -17.23
CA ASP A 83 -25.05 1.13 -16.52
C ASP A 83 -23.61 1.48 -16.09
N TRP A 84 -22.89 2.26 -16.91
CA TRP A 84 -21.59 2.84 -16.52
C TRP A 84 -21.72 3.79 -15.34
N ASP A 85 -22.77 4.60 -15.30
CA ASP A 85 -23.03 5.53 -14.18
C ASP A 85 -23.30 4.76 -12.88
N LYS A 86 -24.13 3.70 -12.93
CA LYS A 86 -24.35 2.80 -11.79
C LYS A 86 -23.05 2.15 -11.32
N TYR A 87 -22.19 1.71 -12.24
CA TYR A 87 -20.86 1.19 -11.90
C TYR A 87 -19.99 2.26 -11.22
N LYS A 88 -19.94 3.47 -11.76
CA LYS A 88 -19.15 4.59 -11.21
C LYS A 88 -19.62 4.96 -9.79
N GLN A 89 -20.93 5.09 -9.59
CA GLN A 89 -21.52 5.30 -8.27
C GLN A 89 -21.15 4.19 -7.29
N CYS A 90 -21.26 2.93 -7.70
CA CYS A 90 -20.87 1.80 -6.85
C CYS A 90 -19.36 1.78 -6.55
N SER A 91 -18.52 2.17 -7.51
CA SER A 91 -17.07 2.27 -7.34
C SER A 91 -16.70 3.35 -6.32
N ASN A 92 -17.35 4.52 -6.41
CA ASN A 92 -17.19 5.61 -5.44
C ASN A 92 -17.67 5.17 -4.05
N LYS A 93 -18.79 4.46 -3.96
CA LYS A 93 -19.29 3.90 -2.70
C LYS A 93 -18.29 2.92 -2.08
N VAL A 94 -17.68 2.02 -2.86
CA VAL A 94 -16.62 1.11 -2.38
C VAL A 94 -15.45 1.90 -1.80
N LYS A 95 -14.97 2.94 -2.50
CA LYS A 95 -13.86 3.78 -2.01
C LYS A 95 -14.23 4.49 -0.71
N SER A 96 -15.42 5.08 -0.65
CA SER A 96 -15.92 5.79 0.53
C SER A 96 -16.02 4.87 1.75
N GLU A 97 -16.67 3.71 1.62
CA GLU A 97 -16.85 2.77 2.73
C GLU A 97 -15.53 2.15 3.19
N LEU A 98 -14.60 1.87 2.26
CA LEU A 98 -13.27 1.39 2.61
C LEU A 98 -12.48 2.46 3.39
N ASN A 99 -12.56 3.72 2.97
CA ASN A 99 -11.91 4.83 3.66
C ASN A 99 -12.49 5.04 5.07
N LYS A 100 -13.83 5.05 5.20
CA LYS A 100 -14.50 5.13 6.51
C LYS A 100 -14.05 4.00 7.44
N SER A 101 -14.12 2.76 6.95
CA SER A 101 -13.73 1.58 7.74
C SER A 101 -12.25 1.61 8.15
N TYR A 102 -11.38 2.13 7.28
CA TYR A 102 -9.98 2.37 7.61
C TYR A 102 -9.82 3.39 8.75
N TRP A 103 -10.45 4.57 8.64
CA TRP A 103 -10.36 5.60 9.68
C TRP A 103 -10.95 5.14 11.01
N HIS A 104 -12.09 4.44 11.00
CA HIS A 104 -12.64 3.83 12.21
C HIS A 104 -11.65 2.87 12.87
N HIS A 105 -10.95 2.05 12.08
CA HIS A 105 -9.92 1.16 12.62
C HIS A 105 -8.75 1.96 13.23
N ILE A 106 -8.28 3.03 12.58
CA ILE A 106 -7.23 3.89 13.13
C ILE A 106 -7.67 4.54 14.45
N GLN A 107 -8.90 5.07 14.52
CA GLN A 107 -9.43 5.67 15.75
C GLN A 107 -9.56 4.63 16.88
N SER A 108 -10.04 3.43 16.56
CA SER A 108 -10.07 2.31 17.52
C SER A 108 -8.68 1.93 18.03
N LEU A 109 -7.64 2.04 17.20
CA LEU A 109 -6.27 1.80 17.64
C LEU A 109 -5.71 2.94 18.50
N LYS A 110 -6.08 4.19 18.23
CA LYS A 110 -5.66 5.36 19.02
C LYS A 110 -6.31 5.35 20.41
N ASN A 111 -7.58 5.01 20.49
CA ASN A 111 -8.37 4.99 21.73
C ASN A 111 -8.29 3.65 22.46
N SER A 112 -7.35 2.77 22.08
CA SER A 112 -7.17 1.46 22.69
C SER A 112 -6.27 1.60 23.92
N ASP A 113 -6.69 1.02 25.05
CA ASP A 113 -5.91 0.99 26.32
C ASP A 113 -4.52 0.37 26.16
N ASN A 114 -4.33 -0.45 25.11
CA ASN A 114 -3.04 -0.98 24.73
C ASN A 114 -2.36 -0.14 23.62
N PRO A 115 -1.43 0.78 23.96
CA PRO A 115 -0.73 1.62 22.98
C PRO A 115 0.18 0.80 22.04
N LYS A 116 0.60 -0.41 22.43
CA LYS A 116 1.43 -1.28 21.58
C LYS A 116 0.70 -1.66 20.29
N ARG A 117 -0.64 -1.72 20.29
CA ARG A 117 -1.44 -2.06 19.10
C ARG A 117 -1.29 -1.00 18.00
N PHE A 118 -1.39 0.27 18.36
CA PHE A 118 -1.19 1.38 17.42
C PHE A 118 0.23 1.38 16.84
N TRP A 119 1.25 1.26 17.70
CA TRP A 119 2.64 1.24 17.26
C TRP A 119 2.98 0.02 16.40
N SER A 120 2.43 -1.15 16.75
CA SER A 120 2.59 -2.36 15.94
C SER A 120 1.94 -2.20 14.56
N PHE A 121 0.74 -1.62 14.49
CA PHE A 121 0.09 -1.29 13.23
C PHE A 121 0.92 -0.31 12.40
N ARG A 122 1.41 0.79 12.99
CA ARG A 122 2.27 1.77 12.29
C ARG A 122 3.52 1.10 11.74
N LYS A 123 4.23 0.32 12.56
CA LYS A 123 5.43 -0.43 12.16
C LYS A 123 5.12 -1.40 11.00
N SER A 124 3.97 -2.06 11.01
CA SER A 124 3.58 -2.98 9.92
C SER A 124 3.37 -2.29 8.56
N LYS A 125 3.12 -0.97 8.55
CA LYS A 125 2.92 -0.18 7.32
C LYS A 125 4.22 0.40 6.76
N THR A 126 5.21 0.61 7.61
CA THR A 126 6.52 1.12 7.23
C THR A 126 7.49 -0.03 7.02
N LYS A 127 7.86 -0.32 5.77
CA LYS A 127 8.92 -1.31 5.46
C LYS A 127 10.34 -0.76 5.64
N SER A 128 10.47 0.52 5.96
CA SER A 128 11.76 1.17 6.15
C SER A 128 12.37 0.79 7.49
N ARG A 129 13.70 0.65 7.53
CA ARG A 129 14.43 0.76 8.80
C ARG A 129 14.01 2.08 9.44
N SER A 130 13.70 2.07 10.74
CA SER A 130 13.31 3.29 11.47
C SER A 130 14.38 4.37 11.41
N ILE A 131 15.62 3.99 11.08
CA ILE A 131 16.80 4.83 10.97
C ILE A 131 17.41 4.59 9.57
N PRO A 132 17.69 5.63 8.78
CA PRO A 132 18.40 5.50 7.51
C PRO A 132 19.74 4.75 7.67
N PRO A 133 20.20 3.99 6.67
CA PRO A 133 21.51 3.32 6.71
C PRO A 133 22.68 4.28 6.88
N GLU A 134 22.57 5.47 6.30
CA GLU A 134 23.52 6.57 6.39
C GLU A 134 22.74 7.86 6.66
N VAL A 135 23.25 8.70 7.55
CA VAL A 135 22.74 10.04 7.81
C VAL A 135 23.89 11.01 7.54
N SER A 136 23.61 12.08 6.80
CA SER A 136 24.60 13.12 6.51
C SER A 136 24.08 14.46 7.00
N PHE A 137 24.95 15.21 7.67
CA PHE A 137 24.70 16.61 8.00
C PHE A 137 25.98 17.39 7.70
N GLU A 138 25.84 18.46 6.93
CA GLU A 138 26.96 19.21 6.33
C GLU A 138 27.91 18.25 5.57
N ASN A 139 29.17 18.17 6.01
CA ASN A 139 30.22 17.32 5.44
C ASN A 139 30.49 16.04 6.24
N GLN A 140 29.68 15.76 7.27
CA GLN A 140 29.85 14.57 8.13
C GLN A 140 28.81 13.50 7.80
N LYS A 141 29.27 12.25 7.72
CA LYS A 141 28.44 11.08 7.43
C LYS A 141 28.50 10.08 8.59
N GLY A 142 27.34 9.61 9.01
CA GLY A 142 27.17 8.66 10.09
C GLY A 142 26.51 7.38 9.62
N THR A 143 27.23 6.26 9.69
CA THR A 143 26.71 4.92 9.40
C THR A 143 26.41 4.13 10.67
N ASN A 144 27.21 4.31 11.73
CA ASN A 144 27.01 3.72 13.06
C ASN A 144 25.97 4.51 13.90
N GLY A 145 25.31 3.83 14.85
CA GLY A 145 24.28 4.40 15.71
C GLY A 145 24.76 5.60 16.53
N PHE A 146 25.98 5.54 17.08
CA PHE A 146 26.58 6.65 17.83
C PHE A 146 26.76 7.91 16.97
N ASN A 147 27.43 7.78 15.82
CA ASN A 147 27.67 8.90 14.90
C ASN A 147 26.35 9.50 14.40
N LYS A 148 25.33 8.66 14.14
CA LYS A 148 23.99 9.15 13.77
C LYS A 148 23.37 9.97 14.88
N ALA A 149 23.43 9.51 16.13
CA ALA A 149 22.90 10.26 17.27
C ALA A 149 23.61 11.61 17.44
N GLN A 150 24.94 11.64 17.30
CA GLN A 150 25.69 12.89 17.34
C GLN A 150 25.30 13.84 16.20
N LEU A 151 25.14 13.35 14.97
CA LEU A 151 24.69 14.18 13.84
C LEU A 151 23.28 14.73 14.04
N PHE A 152 22.36 13.91 14.56
CA PHE A 152 21.02 14.38 14.90
C PHE A 152 21.07 15.44 15.99
N ASN A 153 21.85 15.24 17.06
CA ASN A 153 22.00 16.23 18.11
C ASN A 153 22.51 17.56 17.55
N LYS A 154 23.58 17.53 16.73
CA LYS A 154 24.12 18.74 16.07
C LYS A 154 23.07 19.47 15.24
N PHE A 155 22.34 18.74 14.41
CA PHE A 155 21.27 19.30 13.58
C PHE A 155 20.17 19.95 14.43
N PHE A 156 19.68 19.27 15.47
CA PHE A 156 18.62 19.83 16.30
C PHE A 156 19.13 21.02 17.13
N THR A 157 20.35 20.98 17.65
CA THR A 157 20.93 22.13 18.36
C THR A 157 21.04 23.35 17.44
N SER A 158 21.48 23.21 16.19
CA SER A 158 21.58 24.35 15.28
C SER A 158 20.21 24.96 14.97
N VAL A 159 19.17 24.13 14.81
CA VAL A 159 17.80 24.60 14.54
C VAL A 159 17.18 25.33 15.75
N PHE A 160 17.55 24.95 16.98
CA PHE A 160 16.94 25.51 18.19
C PHE A 160 17.74 26.64 18.86
N ILE A 161 19.02 26.81 18.53
CA ILE A 161 19.89 27.83 19.16
C ILE A 161 19.81 29.19 18.40
N ASP A 162 19.51 29.20 17.10
CA ASP A 162 19.47 30.42 16.26
C ASP A 162 18.29 31.39 16.57
N HIS A 163 17.48 31.12 17.59
CA HIS A 163 16.34 31.95 17.98
C HIS A 163 16.36 32.44 19.44
N SER A 164 17.47 32.31 20.16
CA SER A 164 17.61 32.95 21.47
C SER A 164 18.28 34.32 21.30
N PRO A 165 17.56 35.46 21.31
CA PRO A 165 18.20 36.73 21.61
C PRO A 165 18.85 36.58 22.98
N GLY A 166 20.18 36.63 23.01
CA GLY A 166 20.96 36.38 24.21
C GLY A 166 20.48 37.22 25.38
N VAL A 167 20.11 36.57 26.47
CA VAL A 167 20.12 37.24 27.77
C VAL A 167 21.60 37.39 28.12
N PRO A 168 22.14 38.61 28.24
CA PRO A 168 23.50 38.79 28.68
C PRO A 168 23.60 38.36 30.13
N ASP A 169 24.52 37.44 30.42
CA ASP A 169 24.96 37.12 31.78
C ASP A 169 25.41 38.42 32.45
N GLN A 170 24.65 38.90 33.43
CA GLN A 170 25.10 39.93 34.36
C GLN A 170 25.64 39.24 35.60
N LEU A 171 26.90 39.59 35.88
CA LEU A 171 27.79 39.16 36.96
C LEU A 171 27.17 39.14 38.36
#